data_AF-A0A1K1LL63-F1
#
_entry.id   AF-A0A1K1LL63-F1
#
_cell.length_a   1.000
_cell.length_b   1.000
_cell.length_c   1.000
_cell.angle_alpha   90.00
_cell.angle_beta   90.00
_cell.angle_gamma   90.00
#
_symmetry.space_group_name_H-M   'P 1'
#
loop_
_entity.id
_entity.type
_entity.pdbx_description
1 polymer ?
#
loop_
_entity_poly.entity_id
_entity_poly.type
_entity_poly.pdbx_seq_one_letter_code
_entity_poly.pdbx_strand_id
1 'polypeptide(L)' 'MEERRKTGRPWKGPRKRKSLIVPIPLAEAAEQYAKSHGMDFNDFCARLMAEHLREQGIDISYTHPIQEQLMTA' A
#
# COMPACT_ATOMS: atom_id res chain seq x y z
N MET A 1 -17.50 19.75 -3.78
CA MET A 1 -18.53 19.16 -2.90
C MET A 1 -17.87 18.00 -2.18
N GLU A 2 -17.54 18.17 -0.90
CA GLU A 2 -16.74 17.22 -0.15
C GLU A 2 -17.63 16.06 0.33
N GLU A 3 -17.33 14.85 -0.14
CA GLU A 3 -18.14 13.65 0.07
C GLU A 3 -18.03 13.18 1.53
N ARG A 4 -19.17 13.06 2.23
CA ARG A 4 -19.23 12.67 3.65
C ARG A 4 -18.66 11.25 3.84
N ARG A 5 -17.46 11.16 4.40
CA ARG A 5 -16.83 9.88 4.79
C ARG A 5 -17.61 9.27 5.96
N LYS A 6 -17.96 7.98 5.88
CA LYS A 6 -18.55 7.22 6.99
C LYS A 6 -17.71 7.43 8.26
N THR A 7 -18.30 8.09 9.25
CA THR A 7 -17.68 8.38 10.53
C THR A 7 -17.38 7.07 11.26
N GLY A 8 -16.11 6.81 11.55
CA GLY A 8 -15.68 5.67 12.38
C GLY A 8 -14.54 4.82 11.84
N ARG A 9 -14.18 4.91 10.54
CA ARG A 9 -12.99 4.22 10.03
C ARG A 9 -11.81 5.19 9.97
N PRO A 10 -10.71 4.97 10.73
CA PRO A 10 -9.55 5.84 10.69
C PRO A 10 -9.02 5.94 9.27
N TRP A 11 -8.84 7.17 8.78
CA TRP A 11 -8.31 7.43 7.46
C TRP A 11 -6.83 7.02 7.42
N LYS A 12 -6.50 6.02 6.60
CA LYS A 12 -5.14 5.46 6.47
C LYS A 12 -4.25 6.25 5.48
N GLY A 13 -4.45 7.56 5.40
CA GLY A 13 -3.72 8.45 4.48
C GLY A 13 -4.13 8.34 2.99
N PRO A 14 -3.47 9.12 2.11
CA PRO A 14 -3.68 9.06 0.66
C PRO A 14 -3.25 7.70 0.10
N ARG A 15 -4.07 7.10 -0.77
CA ARG A 15 -3.78 5.81 -1.41
C ARG A 15 -4.12 5.87 -2.88
N LYS A 16 -3.27 5.28 -3.73
CA LYS A 16 -3.54 5.11 -5.16
C LYS A 16 -3.73 3.63 -5.46
N ARG A 17 -4.88 3.27 -6.04
CA ARG A 17 -5.12 1.89 -6.50
C ARG A 17 -4.30 1.63 -7.77
N LYS A 18 -3.68 0.47 -7.85
CA LYS A 18 -2.96 -0.03 -9.03
C LYS A 18 -3.51 -1.41 -9.38
N SER A 19 -3.82 -1.62 -10.66
CA SER A 19 -4.16 -2.94 -11.20
C SER A 19 -2.89 -3.64 -11.63
N LEU A 20 -2.68 -4.88 -11.20
CA LEU A 20 -1.56 -5.72 -11.59
C LEU A 20 -2.10 -6.94 -12.35
N ILE A 21 -1.50 -7.23 -13.51
CA ILE A 21 -1.78 -8.44 -14.30
C ILE A 21 -0.55 -9.33 -14.19
N VAL A 22 -0.74 -10.57 -13.72
CA VAL A 22 0.31 -11.57 -13.54
C VAL A 22 -0.20 -12.94 -14.00
N PRO A 23 0.70 -13.87 -14.37
CA PRO A 23 0.31 -15.25 -14.67
C PRO A 23 -0.41 -15.91 -13.49
N ILE A 24 -1.43 -16.72 -13.79
CA ILE A 24 -2.24 -17.42 -12.77
C ILE A 24 -1.37 -18.23 -11.79
N PRO A 25 -0.40 -19.07 -12.24
CA PRO A 25 0.40 -19.87 -11.31
C PRO A 25 1.23 -19.01 -10.35
N LEU A 26 1.68 -17.83 -10.80
CA LEU A 26 2.41 -16.89 -9.96
C LEU A 26 1.49 -16.26 -8.91
N ALA A 27 0.28 -15.86 -9.32
CA ALA A 27 -0.71 -15.29 -8.40
C ALA A 27 -1.10 -16.29 -7.31
N GLU A 28 -1.37 -17.55 -7.67
CA GLU A 28 -1.75 -18.60 -6.73
C GLU A 28 -0.63 -18.93 -5.75
N ALA A 29 0.61 -19.08 -6.23
CA ALA A 29 1.76 -19.35 -5.38
C ALA A 29 2.01 -18.20 -4.38
N ALA A 30 1.94 -16.95 -4.86
CA ALA A 30 2.09 -15.77 -4.02
C ALA A 30 0.95 -15.65 -2.99
N GLU A 31 -0.29 -15.96 -3.37
CA GLU A 31 -1.43 -15.97 -2.44
C GLU A 31 -1.29 -17.03 -1.34
N GLN A 32 -0.85 -18.23 -1.69
CA GLN A 32 -0.63 -19.30 -0.71
C GLN A 32 0.47 -18.91 0.28
N TYR A 33 1.58 -18.38 -0.22
CA TYR A 33 2.66 -17.86 0.62
C TYR A 33 2.18 -16.72 1.53
N ALA A 34 1.42 -15.77 0.97
CA ALA A 34 0.87 -14.65 1.73
C ALA A 34 -0.02 -15.16 2.88
N LYS A 35 -0.94 -16.08 2.59
CA LYS A 35 -1.85 -16.68 3.57
C LYS A 35 -1.09 -17.40 4.68
N SER A 36 -0.01 -18.14 4.38
CA SER A 36 0.80 -18.83 5.40
C SER A 36 1.54 -17.87 6.34
N HIS A 37 1.65 -16.59 5.97
CA HIS A 37 2.27 -15.54 6.79
C HIS A 37 1.23 -14.52 7.32
N GLY A 38 -0.07 -14.82 7.24
CA GLY A 38 -1.12 -13.95 7.75
C GLY A 38 -1.29 -12.64 6.99
N MET A 39 -0.91 -12.58 5.72
CA MET A 39 -1.02 -11.40 4.85
C MET A 39 -1.86 -11.70 3.60
N ASP A 40 -2.40 -10.67 2.95
CA ASP A 40 -3.04 -10.84 1.63
C ASP A 40 -2.02 -10.69 0.47
N PHE A 41 -2.45 -10.99 -0.76
CA PHE A 41 -1.60 -10.86 -1.94
C PHE A 41 -1.06 -9.44 -2.14
N ASN A 42 -1.86 -8.42 -1.86
CA ASN A 42 -1.45 -7.02 -2.02
C ASN A 42 -0.43 -6.62 -0.97
N ASP A 43 -0.61 -7.06 0.28
CA ASP A 43 0.33 -6.86 1.38
C ASP A 43 1.68 -7.52 1.04
N PHE A 44 1.64 -8.74 0.49
CA PHE A 44 2.84 -9.43 0.01
C PHE A 44 3.54 -8.66 -1.11
N CYS A 45 2.81 -8.21 -2.14
CA CYS A 45 3.38 -7.39 -3.21
C CYS A 45 3.93 -6.05 -2.69
N ALA A 46 3.22 -5.38 -1.78
CA ALA A 46 3.66 -4.13 -1.17
C ALA A 46 4.97 -4.32 -0.39
N ARG A 47 5.09 -5.42 0.36
CA ARG A 47 6.31 -5.80 1.08
C ARG A 47 7.47 -6.00 0.13
N LEU A 48 7.30 -6.79 -0.93
CA LEU A 48 8.35 -7.02 -1.94
C LEU A 48 8.79 -5.72 -2.61
N MET A 49 7.85 -4.85 -2.98
CA MET A 49 8.17 -3.55 -3.57
C MET A 49 8.96 -2.67 -2.59
N ALA A 50 8.57 -2.63 -1.32
CA ALA A 50 9.26 -1.84 -0.30
C ALA A 50 10.68 -2.38 -0.02
N GLU A 51 10.83 -3.71 0.10
CA GLU A 51 12.13 -4.37 0.26
C GLU A 51 13.06 -4.06 -0.92
N HIS A 52 12.58 -4.23 -2.15
CA HIS A 52 13.35 -3.94 -3.36
C HIS A 52 13.76 -2.47 -3.45
N LEU A 53 12.83 -1.53 -3.19
CA LEU A 53 13.14 -0.10 -3.24
C LEU A 53 14.17 0.29 -2.17
N ARG A 54 14.09 -0.31 -0.98
CA ARG A 54 15.10 -0.11 0.08
C ARG A 54 16.48 -0.61 -0.35
N GLU A 55 16.57 -1.77 -1.02
CA GLU A 55 17.82 -2.27 -1.57
C GLU A 55 18.42 -1.31 -2.62
N GLN A 56 17.58 -0.59 -3.35
CA GLN A 56 18.00 0.47 -4.27
C GLN A 56 18.32 1.82 -3.57
N GLY A 57 18.25 1.88 -2.24
CA GLY A 57 18.49 3.11 -1.47
C GLY A 57 17.32 4.09 -1.45
N ILE A 58 16.13 3.66 -1.89
CA ILE A 58 14.90 4.47 -1.85
C ILE A 58 14.15 4.14 -0.56
N ASP A 59 14.20 5.06 0.41
CA ASP A 59 13.45 4.91 1.66
C ASP A 59 12.00 5.39 1.52
N ILE A 60 11.04 4.54 1.89
CA ILE A 60 9.61 4.87 1.89
C ILE A 60 9.14 4.93 3.34
N SER A 61 9.12 6.15 3.89
CA SER A 61 8.48 6.44 5.17
C SER A 61 6.96 6.37 5.01
N TYR A 62 6.30 5.43 5.69
CA TYR A 62 4.83 5.41 5.84
C TYR A 62 4.32 6.55 6.76
N THR A 63 5.23 7.25 7.41
CA THR A 63 4.97 8.44 8.24
C THR A 63 5.16 9.70 7.42
N HIS A 64 4.15 10.09 6.66
CA HIS A 64 3.88 11.50 6.42
C HIS A 64 2.39 11.79 6.67
N PRO A 65 2.06 12.64 7.66
CA PRO A 65 0.86 13.45 7.50
C PRO A 65 1.13 14.39 6.33
N ILE A 66 0.15 14.52 5.43
CA ILE A 66 0.05 15.68 4.54
C ILE A 66 -0.17 16.89 5.47
N GLN A 67 0.89 17.49 5.99
CA GLN A 67 0.80 18.72 6.79
C GLN A 67 1.48 19.93 6.13
N GLU A 68 2.29 19.73 5.07
CA GLU A 68 2.97 20.86 4.39
C GLU A 68 2.20 21.49 3.22
N GLN A 69 0.91 21.19 3.04
CA GLN A 69 0.08 21.91 2.04
C GLN A 69 -1.07 22.73 2.64
N LEU A 70 -1.09 22.96 3.96
CA LEU A 70 -2.11 23.78 4.61
C LEU A 70 -1.58 25.05 5.32
N MET A 71 -0.33 25.45 5.07
CA MET A 71 0.22 26.71 5.63
C MET A 71 0.62 27.77 4.59
N THR A 72 0.22 27.61 3.34
CA THR A 72 0.31 28.70 2.34
C THR A 72 -1.02 28.85 1.61
N ALA A 73 -1.94 29.55 2.27
CA ALA A 73 -3.02 30.32 1.66
C ALA A 73 -3.40 31.46 2.61
#